data_AF-A0A8H5GIQ3-F1
#
_entry.id   AF-A0A8H5GIQ3-F1
#
_cell.length_a   1.000
_cell.length_b   1.000
_cell.length_c   1.000
_cell.angle_alpha   90.00
_cell.angle_beta   90.00
_cell.angle_gamma   90.00
#
_symmetry.space_group_name_H-M   'P 1'
#
loop_
_entity.id
_entity.type
_entity.pdbx_description
1 polymer ?
#
loop_
_entity_poly.entity_id
_entity_poly.type
_entity_poly.pdbx_seq_one_letter_code
_entity_poly.pdbx_strand_id
1 'polypeptide(L)'
;MEKKSVVRYPASWDLGVDVRLWETEVEVTDHFLSDDSHIQVYTDGSGYQNGVGASAVLFRNRKEMEAIRYRLGMDTEHEVYEGECIGLILALHLLTAEPDTRSVSIWVENTAALQVITNPKPGPAHYILDWFHHALETYKRQNPDVPVFLSWIPSHTGILDNERADEEAKRAAAGDSSPSYTNHSQSARRPSSKPSARSYSHIMMKHGPSCIVTSSLRPSTQWRQQKQPETTRSLSKVYTESTPAC
;
A
#
# COMPACT_ATOMS: atom_id res chain seq x y z
N MET A 1 -15.59 20.80 27.68
CA MET A 1 -14.73 20.77 26.47
C MET A 1 -13.44 20.09 26.85
N GLU A 2 -13.30 18.81 26.50
CA GLU A 2 -12.10 18.04 26.80
C GLU A 2 -11.03 18.39 25.77
N LYS A 3 -9.91 18.95 26.23
CA LYS A 3 -8.80 19.40 25.40
C LYS A 3 -8.04 18.15 24.95
N LYS A 4 -8.35 17.64 23.75
CA LYS A 4 -7.62 16.54 23.14
C LYS A 4 -6.14 16.90 23.01
N SER A 5 -5.29 16.21 23.74
CA SER A 5 -3.85 16.25 23.54
C SER A 5 -3.51 15.54 22.23
N VAL A 6 -2.95 16.29 21.28
CA VAL A 6 -2.24 15.70 20.14
C VAL A 6 -0.99 15.04 20.71
N VAL A 7 -0.91 13.72 20.63
CA VAL A 7 0.33 12.99 20.96
C VAL A 7 1.31 13.36 19.86
N ARG A 8 2.35 14.11 20.20
CA ARG A 8 3.38 14.56 19.24
C ARG A 8 4.61 13.71 19.43
N TYR A 9 4.95 12.95 18.40
CA TYR A 9 6.16 12.13 18.40
C TYR A 9 7.37 13.02 18.07
N PRO A 10 8.43 13.04 18.91
CA PRO A 10 9.64 13.83 18.67
C PRO A 10 10.40 13.35 17.42
N ALA A 11 11.19 14.25 16.81
CA ALA A 11 12.01 13.97 15.62
C ALA A 11 13.08 12.88 15.79
N SER A 12 13.30 12.39 17.00
CA SER A 12 14.21 11.29 17.35
C SER A 12 13.48 9.96 17.56
N TRP A 13 12.22 9.85 17.15
CA TRP A 13 11.44 8.62 17.32
C TRP A 13 11.95 7.55 16.34
N ASP A 14 12.50 6.48 16.88
CA ASP A 14 12.80 5.27 16.11
C ASP A 14 11.49 4.54 15.82
N LEU A 15 11.11 4.48 14.55
CA LEU A 15 9.92 3.79 14.08
C LEU A 15 10.08 2.26 14.13
N GLY A 16 11.30 1.75 14.35
CA GLY A 16 11.61 0.33 14.27
C GLY A 16 11.36 -0.25 12.87
N VAL A 17 11.39 0.61 11.85
CA VAL A 17 11.24 0.25 10.43
C VAL A 17 12.44 0.77 9.67
N ASP A 18 12.90 -0.03 8.72
CA ASP A 18 14.00 0.33 7.84
C ASP A 18 13.43 0.88 6.54
N VAL A 19 13.68 2.16 6.27
CA VAL A 19 13.20 2.83 5.05
C VAL A 19 14.25 2.66 3.95
N ARG A 20 13.83 2.12 2.80
CA ARG A 20 14.66 1.83 1.63
C ARG A 20 14.21 2.69 0.46
N LEU A 21 15.09 3.59 0.05
CA LEU A 21 14.93 4.47 -1.11
C LEU A 21 16.07 4.20 -2.08
N TRP A 22 15.76 4.23 -3.37
CA TRP A 22 16.71 3.95 -4.44
C TRP A 22 16.74 5.12 -5.43
N GLU A 23 17.87 5.31 -6.09
CA GLU A 23 18.04 6.42 -7.03
C GLU A 23 17.57 6.05 -8.43
N THR A 24 17.58 4.75 -8.76
CA THR A 24 17.29 4.26 -10.12
C THR A 24 16.29 3.10 -10.14
N GLU A 25 15.50 3.00 -11.21
CA GLU A 25 14.56 1.88 -11.43
C GLU A 25 15.26 0.51 -11.51
N VAL A 26 16.53 0.49 -11.98
CA VAL A 26 17.34 -0.73 -12.07
C VAL A 26 17.64 -1.26 -10.66
N GLU A 27 18.08 -0.39 -9.75
CA GLU A 27 18.32 -0.76 -8.36
C GLU A 27 17.04 -1.30 -7.71
N VAL A 28 15.90 -0.64 -7.95
CA VAL A 28 14.63 -1.13 -7.40
C VAL A 28 14.29 -2.51 -7.93
N THR A 29 14.50 -2.75 -9.22
CA THR A 29 14.24 -4.05 -9.83
C THR A 29 15.11 -5.14 -9.21
N ASP A 30 16.40 -4.88 -9.02
CA ASP A 30 17.33 -5.84 -8.39
C ASP A 30 16.93 -6.12 -6.93
N HIS A 31 16.54 -5.09 -6.19
CA HIS A 31 16.08 -5.23 -4.81
C HIS A 31 14.72 -5.92 -4.70
N PHE A 32 13.79 -5.64 -5.61
CA PHE A 32 12.50 -6.33 -5.70
C PHE A 32 12.71 -7.83 -6.00
N LEU A 33 13.56 -8.16 -6.97
CA LEU A 33 13.83 -9.56 -7.34
C LEU A 33 14.58 -10.34 -6.25
N SER A 34 15.35 -9.65 -5.42
CA SER A 34 16.08 -10.24 -4.29
C SER A 34 15.34 -10.20 -2.96
N ASP A 35 14.20 -9.51 -2.88
CA ASP A 35 13.41 -9.45 -1.64
C ASP A 35 12.74 -10.80 -1.36
N ASP A 36 13.24 -11.46 -0.32
CA ASP A 36 12.79 -12.75 0.17
C ASP A 36 11.94 -12.63 1.44
N SER A 37 11.44 -11.43 1.75
CA SER A 37 10.57 -11.20 2.90
C SER A 37 9.39 -12.17 2.92
N HIS A 38 9.12 -12.75 4.09
CA HIS A 38 8.06 -13.75 4.26
C HIS A 38 6.71 -13.21 3.80
N ILE A 39 6.45 -11.95 4.14
CA ILE A 39 5.29 -11.19 3.73
C ILE A 39 5.75 -9.97 2.93
N GLN A 40 5.07 -9.71 1.81
CA GLN A 40 5.23 -8.50 1.02
C GLN A 40 3.86 -7.86 0.86
N VAL A 41 3.75 -6.56 1.10
CA VAL A 41 2.50 -5.82 0.96
C VAL A 41 2.72 -4.68 -0.01
N TYR A 42 1.85 -4.55 -1.01
CA TYR A 42 1.89 -3.46 -1.98
C TYR A 42 0.75 -2.52 -1.69
N THR A 43 1.03 -1.22 -1.64
CA THR A 43 0.04 -0.20 -1.32
C THR A 43 -0.04 0.82 -2.42
N ASP A 44 -1.27 1.27 -2.73
CA ASP A 44 -1.47 2.36 -3.66
C ASP A 44 -2.61 3.29 -3.23
N GLY A 45 -2.56 4.53 -3.73
CA GLY A 45 -3.65 5.48 -3.68
C GLY A 45 -3.95 5.99 -5.09
N SER A 46 -5.22 6.00 -5.48
CA SER A 46 -5.60 6.35 -6.85
C SER A 46 -6.77 7.31 -6.89
N GLY A 47 -6.64 8.33 -7.74
CA GLY A 47 -7.73 9.22 -8.14
C GLY A 47 -8.35 8.69 -9.42
N TYR A 48 -9.59 8.19 -9.38
CA TYR A 48 -10.25 7.58 -10.53
C TYR A 48 -11.77 7.78 -10.48
N GLN A 49 -12.39 8.09 -11.64
CA GLN A 49 -13.84 8.29 -11.77
C GLN A 49 -14.46 9.21 -10.68
N ASN A 50 -13.88 10.39 -10.49
CA ASN A 50 -14.29 11.40 -9.50
C ASN A 50 -14.20 10.93 -8.03
N GLY A 51 -13.41 9.89 -7.77
CA GLY A 51 -13.20 9.36 -6.42
C GLY A 51 -11.73 9.22 -6.11
N VAL A 52 -11.42 9.19 -4.81
CA VAL A 52 -10.10 8.79 -4.31
C VAL A 52 -10.24 7.48 -3.56
N GLY A 53 -9.41 6.52 -3.93
CA GLY A 53 -9.33 5.19 -3.32
C GLY A 53 -7.93 4.91 -2.79
N ALA A 54 -7.85 3.96 -1.87
CA ALA A 54 -6.63 3.41 -1.32
C ALA A 54 -6.72 1.88 -1.31
N SER A 55 -5.59 1.21 -1.42
CA SER A 55 -5.51 -0.24 -1.35
C SER A 55 -4.27 -0.73 -0.62
N ALA A 56 -4.35 -1.98 -0.15
CA ALA A 56 -3.20 -2.78 0.23
C ALA A 56 -3.44 -4.23 -0.22
N VAL A 57 -2.42 -4.85 -0.81
CA VAL A 57 -2.45 -6.24 -1.28
C VAL A 57 -1.31 -7.01 -0.63
N LEU A 58 -1.66 -8.04 0.14
CA LEU A 58 -0.70 -8.88 0.86
C LEU A 58 -0.37 -10.13 0.05
N PHE A 59 0.92 -10.38 -0.07
CA PHE A 59 1.52 -11.56 -0.66
C PHE A 59 2.31 -12.31 0.40
N ARG A 60 2.17 -13.64 0.38
CA ARG A 60 2.97 -14.56 1.20
C ARG A 60 3.67 -15.53 0.27
N ASN A 61 5.00 -15.60 0.34
CA ASN A 61 5.82 -16.42 -0.56
C ASN A 61 5.45 -16.22 -2.05
N ARG A 62 5.31 -14.96 -2.50
CA ARG A 62 4.94 -14.56 -3.88
C ARG A 62 3.55 -15.02 -4.35
N LYS A 63 2.64 -15.32 -3.43
CA LYS A 63 1.24 -15.62 -3.73
C LYS A 63 0.34 -14.57 -3.10
N GLU A 64 -0.55 -13.97 -3.88
CA GLU A 64 -1.60 -13.08 -3.38
C GLU A 64 -2.46 -13.84 -2.38
N MET A 65 -2.62 -13.28 -1.18
CA MET A 65 -3.39 -13.86 -0.09
C MET A 65 -4.67 -13.06 0.14
N GLU A 66 -4.54 -11.74 0.23
CA GLU A 66 -5.64 -10.84 0.55
C GLU A 66 -5.42 -9.45 -0.07
N ALA A 67 -6.51 -8.81 -0.48
CA ALA A 67 -6.53 -7.42 -0.91
C ALA A 67 -7.63 -6.67 -0.16
N ILE A 68 -7.29 -5.53 0.43
CA ILE A 68 -8.27 -4.62 1.01
C ILE A 68 -8.20 -3.26 0.32
N ARG A 69 -9.37 -2.65 0.17
CA ARG A 69 -9.53 -1.40 -0.55
C ARG A 69 -10.56 -0.51 0.14
N TYR A 70 -10.31 0.79 0.11
CA TYR A 70 -11.09 1.79 0.82
C TYR A 70 -11.30 3.04 -0.03
N ARG A 71 -12.55 3.47 -0.20
CA ARG A 71 -12.86 4.76 -0.83
C ARG A 71 -12.81 5.89 0.20
N LEU A 72 -11.97 6.89 -0.04
CA LEU A 72 -11.88 8.08 0.80
C LEU A 72 -13.08 8.99 0.58
N GLY A 73 -13.46 9.23 -0.68
CA GLY A 73 -14.56 10.12 -1.04
C GLY A 73 -14.45 10.61 -2.47
N MET A 74 -14.89 11.85 -2.72
CA MET A 74 -14.74 12.51 -4.02
C MET A 74 -13.35 13.16 -4.15
N ASP A 75 -12.84 13.24 -5.36
CA ASP A 75 -11.57 13.92 -5.69
C ASP A 75 -11.63 15.45 -5.51
N THR A 76 -12.82 16.03 -5.36
CA THR A 76 -13.00 17.42 -4.93
C THR A 76 -12.76 17.65 -3.44
N GLU A 77 -12.71 16.58 -2.64
CA GLU A 77 -12.60 16.62 -1.18
C GLU A 77 -11.30 16.01 -0.66
N HIS A 78 -10.78 15.04 -1.41
CA HIS A 78 -9.62 14.23 -1.07
C HIS A 78 -8.57 14.25 -2.16
N GLU A 79 -7.31 14.15 -1.74
CA GLU A 79 -6.16 14.08 -2.65
C GLU A 79 -5.64 12.64 -2.74
N VAL A 80 -5.06 12.28 -3.88
CA VAL A 80 -4.41 10.96 -4.10
C VAL A 80 -3.40 10.65 -3.00
N TYR A 81 -2.66 11.67 -2.58
CA TYR A 81 -1.72 11.60 -1.47
C TYR A 81 -2.36 11.12 -0.14
N GLU A 82 -3.59 11.53 0.16
CA GLU A 82 -4.32 10.99 1.31
C GLU A 82 -4.61 9.49 1.12
N GLY A 83 -4.93 9.08 -0.11
CA GLY A 83 -5.12 7.67 -0.49
C GLY A 83 -3.88 6.82 -0.25
N GLU A 84 -2.71 7.27 -0.70
CA GLU A 84 -1.45 6.56 -0.50
C GLU A 84 -1.10 6.40 0.98
N CYS A 85 -1.31 7.46 1.78
CA CYS A 85 -1.10 7.39 3.23
C CYS A 85 -2.08 6.41 3.92
N ILE A 86 -3.33 6.33 3.44
CA ILE A 86 -4.30 5.36 3.93
C ILE A 86 -3.92 3.94 3.50
N GLY A 87 -3.35 3.75 2.30
CA GLY A 87 -2.84 2.45 1.83
C GLY A 87 -1.84 1.82 2.81
N LEU A 88 -0.96 2.62 3.39
CA LEU A 88 -0.03 2.17 4.43
C LEU A 88 -0.71 1.71 5.72
N ILE A 89 -1.78 2.41 6.13
CA ILE A 89 -2.57 2.00 7.30
C ILE A 89 -3.30 0.68 7.00
N LEU A 90 -3.82 0.53 5.78
CA LEU A 90 -4.41 -0.73 5.32
C LEU A 90 -3.39 -1.87 5.32
N ALA A 91 -2.15 -1.63 4.89
CA ALA A 91 -1.08 -2.62 4.96
C ALA A 91 -0.83 -3.09 6.40
N LEU A 92 -0.71 -2.17 7.35
CA LEU A 92 -0.53 -2.52 8.77
C LEU A 92 -1.74 -3.27 9.34
N HIS A 93 -2.95 -2.98 8.85
CA HIS A 93 -4.15 -3.74 9.21
C HIS A 93 -4.07 -5.20 8.75
N LEU A 94 -3.68 -5.44 7.48
CA LEU A 94 -3.46 -6.80 6.96
C LEU A 94 -2.38 -7.53 7.77
N LEU A 95 -1.28 -6.85 8.07
CA LEU A 95 -0.15 -7.43 8.80
C LEU A 95 -0.52 -7.81 10.24
N THR A 96 -1.36 -7.03 10.90
CA THR A 96 -1.85 -7.33 12.27
C THR A 96 -2.73 -8.58 12.29
N ALA A 97 -3.37 -8.92 11.17
CA ALA A 97 -4.17 -10.13 11.01
C ALA A 97 -3.34 -11.38 10.69
N GLU A 98 -2.07 -11.19 10.32
CA GLU A 98 -1.24 -12.21 9.68
C GLU A 98 -0.40 -12.99 10.71
N PRO A 99 -0.72 -14.28 11.00
CA PRO A 99 0.06 -15.07 11.94
C PRO A 99 1.42 -15.50 11.38
N ASP A 100 2.35 -15.76 12.30
CA ASP A 100 3.68 -16.31 12.04
C ASP A 100 4.55 -15.50 11.07
N THR A 101 4.38 -14.18 11.08
CA THR A 101 5.19 -13.25 10.29
C THR A 101 6.66 -13.29 10.74
N ARG A 102 7.60 -13.41 9.80
CA ARG A 102 9.05 -13.51 10.07
C ARG A 102 9.82 -12.29 9.58
N SER A 103 9.38 -11.70 8.49
CA SER A 103 9.90 -10.47 7.89
C SER A 103 8.82 -9.88 6.99
N VAL A 104 8.81 -8.55 6.90
CA VAL A 104 7.82 -7.81 6.11
C VAL A 104 8.52 -6.78 5.24
N SER A 105 8.15 -6.74 3.97
CA SER A 105 8.37 -5.58 3.11
C SER A 105 7.02 -4.94 2.75
N ILE A 106 6.93 -3.63 2.89
CA ILE A 106 5.81 -2.83 2.42
C ILE A 106 6.33 -1.95 1.28
N TRP A 107 5.79 -2.14 0.09
CA TRP A 107 6.16 -1.45 -1.13
C TRP A 107 5.19 -0.30 -1.42
N VAL A 108 5.75 0.88 -1.68
CA VAL A 108 5.00 2.14 -1.78
C VAL A 108 5.46 2.93 -3.00
N GLU A 109 4.53 3.41 -3.82
CA GLU A 109 4.88 4.19 -5.01
C GLU A 109 5.32 5.63 -4.70
N ASN A 110 4.72 6.28 -3.71
CA ASN A 110 5.01 7.69 -3.45
C ASN A 110 6.10 7.91 -2.40
N THR A 111 7.23 8.42 -2.88
CA THR A 111 8.34 8.88 -2.03
C THR A 111 7.93 9.97 -1.05
N ALA A 112 6.94 10.81 -1.37
CA ALA A 112 6.42 11.82 -0.45
C ALA A 112 5.73 11.19 0.78
N ALA A 113 4.98 10.09 0.60
CA ALA A 113 4.40 9.35 1.72
C ALA A 113 5.51 8.78 2.63
N LEU A 114 6.56 8.21 2.04
CA LEU A 114 7.73 7.71 2.78
C LEU A 114 8.52 8.83 3.49
N GLN A 115 8.69 9.98 2.83
CA GLN A 115 9.39 11.14 3.39
C GLN A 115 8.63 11.78 4.55
N VAL A 116 7.30 11.78 4.50
CA VAL A 116 6.49 12.37 5.56
C VAL A 116 6.41 11.45 6.78
N ILE A 117 6.44 10.12 6.59
CA ILE A 117 6.60 9.16 7.71
C ILE A 117 7.95 9.36 8.42
N THR A 118 9.00 9.70 7.68
CA THR A 118 10.36 9.90 8.21
C THR A 118 10.62 11.32 8.70
N ASN A 119 9.73 12.29 8.43
CA ASN A 119 9.93 13.69 8.77
C ASN A 119 8.69 14.31 9.42
N PRO A 120 8.68 14.55 10.75
CA PRO A 120 7.52 15.00 11.52
C PRO A 120 7.21 16.50 11.36
N LYS A 121 7.51 17.10 10.20
CA LYS A 121 7.26 18.53 9.95
C LYS A 121 5.78 18.78 9.65
N PRO A 122 5.11 19.72 10.35
CA PRO A 122 3.69 19.98 10.21
C PRO A 122 3.23 20.18 8.76
N GLY A 123 2.24 19.41 8.33
CA GLY A 123 1.62 19.49 7.01
C GLY A 123 0.13 19.08 6.99
N PRO A 124 -0.59 19.35 5.90
CA PRO A 124 -2.05 19.18 5.82
C PRO A 124 -2.58 17.76 6.09
N ALA A 125 -1.74 16.72 6.00
CA ALA A 125 -2.12 15.32 6.26
C ALA A 125 -1.53 14.72 7.54
N HIS A 126 -0.99 15.55 8.46
CA HIS A 126 -0.36 15.07 9.69
C HIS A 126 -1.28 14.18 10.56
N TYR A 127 -2.59 14.37 10.49
CA TYR A 127 -3.54 13.55 11.22
C TYR A 127 -3.55 12.08 10.75
N ILE A 128 -3.18 11.81 9.50
CA ILE A 128 -3.06 10.45 8.95
C ILE A 128 -1.77 9.79 9.49
N LEU A 129 -0.70 10.56 9.68
CA LEU A 129 0.55 10.06 10.27
C LEU A 129 0.35 9.59 11.71
N ASP A 130 -0.41 10.32 12.52
CA ASP A 130 -0.73 9.89 13.89
C ASP A 130 -1.39 8.49 13.89
N TRP A 131 -2.21 8.18 12.88
CA TRP A 131 -2.83 6.86 12.75
C TRP A 131 -1.87 5.81 12.24
N PHE A 132 -1.03 6.16 11.26
CA PHE A 132 0.02 5.29 10.78
C PHE A 132 0.93 4.87 11.94
N HIS A 133 1.42 5.84 12.73
CA HIS A 133 2.25 5.57 13.90
C HIS A 133 1.53 4.67 14.91
N HIS A 134 0.25 4.92 15.19
CA HIS A 134 -0.52 4.08 16.12
C HIS A 134 -0.73 2.64 15.59
N ALA A 135 -1.01 2.49 14.30
CA ALA A 135 -1.13 1.18 13.66
C ALA A 135 0.20 0.43 13.68
N LEU A 136 1.30 1.13 13.41
CA LEU A 136 2.66 0.57 13.40
C LEU A 136 3.09 0.15 14.80
N GLU A 137 2.86 0.99 15.82
CA GLU A 137 3.09 0.63 17.22
C GLU A 137 2.30 -0.61 17.62
N THR A 138 1.04 -0.69 17.19
CA THR A 138 0.18 -1.84 17.49
C THR A 138 0.74 -3.12 16.88
N TYR A 139 1.14 -3.07 15.61
CA TYR A 139 1.78 -4.18 14.93
C TYR A 139 3.10 -4.58 15.60
N LYS A 140 3.97 -3.60 15.91
CA LYS A 140 5.27 -3.84 16.56
C LYS A 140 5.17 -4.36 17.98
N ARG A 141 4.15 -3.98 18.75
CA ARG A 141 3.90 -4.58 20.08
C ARG A 141 3.57 -6.07 20.00
N GLN A 142 2.89 -6.50 18.93
CA GLN A 142 2.57 -7.91 18.70
C GLN A 142 3.73 -8.67 18.07
N ASN A 143 4.57 -7.97 17.30
CA ASN A 143 5.65 -8.54 16.50
C ASN A 143 6.98 -7.78 16.74
N PRO A 144 7.52 -7.76 17.97
CA PRO A 144 8.65 -6.91 18.32
C PRO A 144 9.93 -7.24 17.55
N ASP A 145 10.16 -8.52 17.27
CA ASP A 145 11.38 -9.02 16.63
C ASP A 145 11.25 -9.13 15.10
N VAL A 146 10.10 -8.75 14.52
CA VAL A 146 9.88 -8.85 13.08
C VAL A 146 10.46 -7.60 12.39
N PRO A 147 11.47 -7.76 11.51
CA PRO A 147 11.97 -6.67 10.70
C PRO A 147 10.88 -6.22 9.71
N VAL A 148 10.73 -4.91 9.58
CA VAL A 148 9.76 -4.26 8.70
C VAL A 148 10.51 -3.28 7.81
N PHE A 149 10.43 -3.50 6.51
CA PHE A 149 11.04 -2.67 5.49
C PHE A 149 9.95 -1.83 4.81
N LEU A 150 10.16 -0.53 4.72
CA LEU A 150 9.34 0.38 3.92
C LEU A 150 10.13 0.73 2.66
N SER A 151 9.74 0.16 1.53
CA SER A 151 10.50 0.17 0.28
C SER A 151 9.79 1.00 -0.77
N TRP A 152 10.50 1.89 -1.45
CA TRP A 152 9.95 2.61 -2.60
C TRP A 152 9.90 1.73 -3.86
N ILE A 153 8.79 1.76 -4.61
CA ILE A 153 8.68 1.07 -5.90
C ILE A 153 8.29 2.07 -7.01
N PRO A 154 8.93 2.04 -8.19
CA PRO A 154 8.56 2.91 -9.29
C PRO A 154 7.23 2.46 -9.90
N SER A 155 6.34 3.43 -10.10
CA SER A 155 5.07 3.23 -10.78
C SER A 155 5.27 2.81 -12.25
N HIS A 156 4.31 2.06 -12.79
CA HIS A 156 4.22 1.72 -14.22
C HIS A 156 5.42 0.97 -14.84
N THR A 157 6.17 0.24 -14.03
CA THR A 157 7.34 -0.54 -14.48
C THR A 157 7.03 -1.98 -14.90
N GLY A 158 5.75 -2.38 -14.91
CA GLY A 158 5.35 -3.76 -15.22
C GLY A 158 5.48 -4.75 -14.07
N ILE A 159 5.73 -4.26 -12.85
CA ILE A 159 5.74 -5.10 -11.64
C ILE A 159 4.31 -5.44 -11.27
N LEU A 160 3.91 -6.68 -11.61
CA LEU A 160 2.52 -7.16 -11.50
C LEU A 160 1.92 -6.98 -10.10
N ASP A 161 2.71 -7.19 -9.05
CA ASP A 161 2.23 -7.10 -7.66
C ASP A 161 1.87 -5.65 -7.28
N ASN A 162 2.58 -4.69 -7.87
CA ASN A 162 2.33 -3.27 -7.69
C ASN A 162 1.16 -2.79 -8.56
N GLU A 163 1.08 -3.25 -9.82
CA GLU A 163 -0.07 -3.00 -10.70
C GLU A 163 -1.38 -3.53 -10.08
N ARG A 164 -1.30 -4.63 -9.33
CA ARG A 164 -2.43 -5.18 -8.59
C ARG A 164 -2.94 -4.23 -7.51
N ALA A 165 -2.04 -3.54 -6.80
CA ALA A 165 -2.43 -2.54 -5.81
C ALA A 165 -3.12 -1.34 -6.47
N ASP A 166 -2.57 -0.83 -7.59
CA ASP A 166 -3.20 0.24 -8.39
C ASP A 166 -4.60 -0.14 -8.89
N GLU A 167 -4.76 -1.36 -9.38
CA GLU A 167 -6.08 -1.87 -9.79
C GLU A 167 -7.09 -1.82 -8.63
N GLU A 168 -6.70 -2.29 -7.45
CA GLU A 168 -7.56 -2.29 -6.27
C GLU A 168 -7.88 -0.88 -5.76
N ALA A 169 -6.93 0.06 -5.87
CA ALA A 169 -7.14 1.46 -5.52
C ALA A 169 -8.13 2.13 -6.48
N LYS A 170 -8.03 1.87 -7.78
CA LYS A 170 -9.00 2.33 -8.80
C LYS A 170 -10.39 1.77 -8.57
N ARG A 171 -10.50 0.48 -8.20
CA ARG A 171 -11.78 -0.14 -7.81
C ARG A 171 -12.39 0.57 -6.60
N ALA A 172 -11.59 0.86 -5.58
CA ALA A 172 -12.04 1.65 -4.43
C ALA A 172 -12.54 3.04 -4.84
N ALA A 173 -11.76 3.77 -5.64
CA ALA A 173 -12.14 5.09 -6.14
C ALA A 173 -13.48 5.06 -6.91
N ALA A 174 -13.71 4.00 -7.70
CA ALA A 174 -14.97 3.75 -8.40
C ALA A 174 -16.16 3.36 -7.49
N GLY A 175 -15.93 3.13 -6.19
CA GLY A 175 -16.97 2.83 -5.20
C GLY A 175 -17.00 1.39 -4.69
N ASP A 176 -16.11 0.51 -5.18
CA ASP A 176 -15.99 -0.86 -4.70
C ASP A 176 -15.04 -0.90 -3.49
N SER A 177 -15.56 -0.69 -2.27
CA SER A 177 -14.78 -0.83 -1.03
C SER A 177 -14.95 -2.21 -0.42
N SER A 178 -13.95 -2.69 0.33
CA SER A 178 -14.07 -3.98 1.04
C SER A 178 -15.21 -3.94 2.07
N PRO A 179 -15.95 -5.06 2.31
CA PRO A 179 -17.18 -5.07 3.11
C PRO A 179 -17.05 -4.52 4.54
N SER A 180 -15.88 -4.70 5.16
CA SER A 180 -15.55 -4.12 6.47
C SER A 180 -15.64 -2.58 6.48
N TYR A 181 -15.67 -1.95 5.32
CA TYR A 181 -15.61 -0.49 5.15
C TYR A 181 -16.80 0.09 4.36
N THR A 182 -17.74 -0.73 3.88
CA THR A 182 -18.85 -0.28 3.00
C THR A 182 -20.01 0.40 3.72
N ASN A 183 -20.08 0.37 5.05
CA ASN A 183 -21.26 0.83 5.80
C ASN A 183 -21.41 2.36 5.95
N HIS A 184 -20.56 3.17 5.33
CA HIS A 184 -20.58 4.63 5.49
C HIS A 184 -20.92 5.45 4.25
N SER A 185 -21.06 4.82 3.06
CA SER A 185 -21.30 5.54 1.81
C SER A 185 -22.77 5.79 1.45
N GLN A 186 -23.76 5.26 2.20
CA GLN A 186 -25.18 5.38 1.84
C GLN A 186 -26.02 6.42 2.62
N SER A 187 -25.45 7.15 3.59
CA SER A 187 -26.20 8.25 4.20
C SER A 187 -25.92 9.57 3.48
N ALA A 188 -26.72 9.83 2.45
CA ALA A 188 -26.87 11.13 1.81
C ALA A 188 -27.39 12.19 2.81
N ARG A 189 -26.51 12.73 3.65
CA ARG A 189 -26.68 14.03 4.32
C ARG A 189 -25.31 14.69 4.44
N ARG A 190 -25.11 15.75 3.65
CA ARG A 190 -23.90 16.60 3.63
C ARG A 190 -23.53 17.05 5.05
N PRO A 191 -22.35 16.71 5.58
CA PRO A 191 -21.61 17.58 6.48
C PRO A 191 -20.69 18.46 5.62
N SER A 192 -20.77 19.77 5.78
CA SER A 192 -19.97 20.77 5.06
C SER A 192 -18.50 20.83 5.52
N SER A 193 -17.91 19.70 5.91
CA SER A 193 -16.57 19.60 6.43
C SER A 193 -16.01 18.22 6.15
N LYS A 194 -14.75 18.15 5.71
CA LYS A 194 -13.96 16.90 5.59
C LYS A 194 -14.32 15.97 6.74
N PRO A 195 -14.63 14.68 6.49
CA PRO A 195 -14.96 13.75 7.56
C PRO A 195 -13.89 13.84 8.64
N SER A 196 -14.32 14.16 9.87
CA SER A 196 -13.38 14.42 10.94
C SER A 196 -12.47 13.21 11.15
N ALA A 197 -11.25 13.45 11.61
CA ALA A 197 -10.29 12.43 12.05
C ALA A 197 -10.91 11.26 12.88
N ARG A 198 -12.05 11.49 13.55
CA ARG A 198 -12.78 10.44 14.30
C ARG A 198 -13.48 9.40 13.42
N SER A 199 -13.95 9.73 12.22
CA SER A 199 -14.67 8.75 11.38
C SER A 199 -13.73 7.67 10.85
N TYR A 200 -12.55 8.04 10.37
CA TYR A 200 -11.55 7.08 9.86
C TYR A 200 -11.03 6.13 10.95
N SER A 201 -10.62 6.67 12.09
CA SER A 201 -10.19 5.87 13.26
C SER A 201 -11.29 4.95 13.79
N HIS A 202 -12.54 5.41 13.82
CA HIS A 202 -13.65 4.57 14.26
C HIS A 202 -13.92 3.39 13.31
N ILE A 203 -13.84 3.63 12.01
CA ILE A 203 -14.05 2.62 10.97
C ILE A 203 -12.91 1.59 11.02
N MET A 204 -11.66 2.05 11.01
CA MET A 204 -10.47 1.18 10.97
C MET A 204 -10.24 0.42 12.30
N MET A 205 -10.68 0.95 13.44
CA MET A 205 -10.55 0.27 14.74
C MET A 205 -11.77 -0.58 15.14
N LYS A 206 -12.98 -0.32 14.64
CA LYS A 206 -14.15 -1.19 14.91
C LYS A 206 -14.17 -2.43 14.04
N HIS A 207 -13.75 -2.29 12.79
CA HIS A 207 -13.73 -3.40 11.85
C HIS A 207 -12.35 -4.03 11.90
N GLY A 208 -12.13 -4.91 12.89
CA GLY A 208 -11.01 -5.86 12.85
C GLY A 208 -11.14 -6.80 11.64
N PRO A 209 -10.10 -7.57 11.30
CA PRO A 209 -10.13 -8.50 10.19
C PRO A 209 -11.27 -9.49 10.43
N SER A 210 -12.40 -9.30 9.75
CA SER A 210 -13.43 -10.31 9.70
C SER A 210 -12.84 -11.40 8.83
N CYS A 211 -12.53 -12.55 9.42
CA CYS A 211 -12.13 -13.73 8.68
C CYS A 211 -13.17 -13.99 7.58
N ILE A 212 -12.90 -13.58 6.34
CA ILE A 212 -13.71 -13.97 5.20
C ILE A 212 -13.18 -15.33 4.80
N VAL A 213 -13.93 -16.35 5.21
CA VAL A 213 -13.86 -17.69 4.64
C VAL A 213 -13.79 -17.56 3.13
N THR A 214 -12.70 -18.02 2.53
CA THR A 214 -12.50 -18.06 1.09
C THR A 214 -13.70 -18.77 0.46
N SER A 215 -14.54 -18.04 -0.29
CA SER A 215 -15.36 -18.70 -1.29
C SER A 215 -14.39 -19.20 -2.34
N SER A 216 -14.12 -20.50 -2.30
CA SER A 216 -13.22 -21.21 -3.20
C SER A 216 -13.49 -20.84 -4.66
N LEU A 217 -12.69 -19.92 -5.21
CA LEU A 217 -12.48 -19.82 -6.64
C LEU A 217 -11.26 -20.68 -6.96
N ARG A 218 -11.54 -21.84 -7.57
CA ARG A 218 -10.52 -22.72 -8.11
C ARG A 218 -9.68 -21.91 -9.13
N PRO A 219 -8.35 -22.07 -9.17
CA PRO A 219 -7.56 -21.47 -10.24
C PRO A 219 -8.02 -22.05 -11.58
N SER A 220 -8.52 -21.20 -12.49
CA SER A 220 -8.76 -21.60 -13.88
C SER A 220 -7.42 -21.66 -14.60
N THR A 221 -6.96 -22.87 -14.91
CA THR A 221 -5.69 -23.20 -15.56
C THR A 221 -5.63 -22.83 -17.05
N GLN A 222 -6.20 -21.70 -17.49
CA GLN A 222 -6.50 -21.48 -18.91
C GLN A 222 -6.02 -20.19 -19.56
N TRP A 223 -5.03 -19.50 -18.99
CA TRP A 223 -4.33 -18.41 -19.69
C TRP A 223 -2.85 -18.71 -19.90
N ARG A 224 -2.61 -19.76 -20.67
CA ARG A 224 -1.35 -19.97 -21.40
C ARG A 224 -1.70 -20.48 -22.79
N GLN A 225 -1.97 -19.55 -23.71
CA GLN A 225 -1.69 -19.62 -25.15
C GLN A 225 -2.33 -18.40 -25.85
N GLN A 226 -1.62 -17.87 -26.86
CA GLN A 226 -2.01 -16.78 -27.78
C GLN A 226 -1.90 -15.35 -27.25
N LYS A 227 -0.77 -14.69 -27.53
CA LYS A 227 -0.51 -13.99 -28.80
C LYS A 227 0.92 -13.42 -28.80
N GLN A 228 1.73 -13.82 -29.77
CA GLN A 228 2.65 -12.87 -30.39
C GLN A 228 1.83 -11.97 -31.32
N PRO A 229 2.27 -10.72 -31.54
CA PRO A 229 2.59 -10.36 -32.90
C PRO A 229 3.98 -9.74 -33.04
N GLU A 230 4.45 -9.84 -34.26
CA GLU A 230 5.78 -9.55 -34.76
C GLU A 230 6.08 -8.04 -34.80
N THR A 231 7.35 -7.75 -34.49
CA THR A 231 8.19 -6.70 -35.08
C THR A 231 7.69 -5.24 -35.16
N THR A 232 8.35 -4.37 -34.40
CA THR A 232 8.83 -3.07 -34.93
C THR A 232 10.17 -2.68 -34.30
N ARG A 233 11.22 -3.20 -34.92
CA ARG A 233 12.51 -2.54 -35.25
C ARG A 233 12.76 -1.14 -34.65
N SER A 234 13.59 -1.07 -33.61
CA SER A 234 14.57 -0.01 -33.28
C SER A 234 15.06 -0.33 -31.86
N LEU A 235 16.18 -1.01 -31.67
CA LEU A 235 17.46 -0.34 -31.44
C LEU A 235 18.59 -1.20 -32.04
N SER A 236 19.24 -0.64 -33.05
CA SER A 236 20.50 -1.14 -33.58
C SER A 236 21.65 -0.84 -32.63
N LYS A 237 22.44 -1.90 -32.35
CA LYS A 237 23.91 -1.93 -32.14
C LYS A 237 24.46 -1.06 -31.01
N VAL A 238 25.12 -1.66 -30.02
CA VAL A 238 26.58 -1.90 -29.86
C VAL A 238 26.67 -2.67 -28.53
N TYR A 239 27.12 -3.93 -28.45
CA TYR A 239 28.52 -4.34 -28.32
C TYR A 239 28.66 -5.84 -28.63
N THR A 240 29.76 -6.15 -29.31
CA THR A 240 30.19 -7.45 -29.83
C THR A 240 30.67 -8.42 -28.76
N GLU A 241 30.22 -9.68 -28.90
CA GLU A 241 30.92 -10.96 -28.72
C GLU A 241 32.07 -11.09 -27.68
N SER A 242 31.72 -11.78 -26.59
CA SER A 242 32.26 -13.09 -26.17
C SER A 242 33.71 -13.53 -26.47
N THR A 243 34.35 -13.88 -25.34
CA THR A 243 35.24 -15.04 -25.04
C THR A 243 36.72 -15.06 -25.47
N PRO A 244 37.64 -15.45 -24.54
CA PRO A 244 38.96 -15.94 -24.89
C PRO A 244 38.91 -17.45 -25.21
N ALA A 245 39.75 -17.89 -26.14
CA ALA A 245 40.05 -19.31 -26.38
C ALA A 245 41.53 -19.59 -26.03
N CYS A 246 41.78 -20.84 -25.64
CA CYS A 246 43.09 -21.49 -25.49
C CYS A 246 44.08 -21.19 -26.64
#